data_AF-A0A2W2E7Z0-F1
#
_entry.id   AF-A0A2W2E7Z0-F1
#
_cell.length_a   1.000
_cell.length_b   1.000
_cell.length_c   1.000
_cell.angle_alpha   90.00
_cell.angle_beta   90.00
_cell.angle_gamma   90.00
#
_symmetry.space_group_name_H-M   'P 1'
#
loop_
_entity.id
_entity.type
_entity.pdbx_description
1 polymer ?
#
loop_
_entity_poly.entity_id
_entity_poly.type
_entity_poly.pdbx_seq_one_letter_code
_entity_poly.pdbx_strand_id
1 'polypeptide(L)'
;MRQELGYKEKSGQFTKFGEWYADRVQDPQFRNGAWCDMFLAWAANKAGISEYVGEFAWTPSHAAWFIKQGAWTQKPEPGALVFFDWSGGGSYKGVDHVGVVERVEGTKIHTIEANVDRVWLKRKTRETDKVVGYGVPRIVKERAERDEIRSTERPFVPVPRAEAPPSSPLDVLGTPPALLAAMVLVILVLSLRVTGRRRGSHRRLPWPWHSPFTRKPAEPPPGPKVPSPRNPLAPDRERPRAAAGRTPAPRDRTTPPA
;
A
#
# COMPACT_ATOMS: atom_id res chain seq x y z
N MET A 1 5.17 22.92 -9.24
CA MET A 1 5.75 22.58 -10.56
C MET A 1 6.33 23.78 -11.33
N ARG A 2 5.60 24.88 -11.60
CA ARG A 2 6.13 26.01 -12.40
C ARG A 2 7.37 26.68 -11.82
N GLN A 3 7.50 26.68 -10.50
CA GLN A 3 8.69 27.16 -9.79
C GLN A 3 9.96 26.33 -10.07
N GLU A 4 9.81 25.15 -10.65
CA GLU A 4 10.93 24.24 -11.00
C GLU A 4 11.40 24.41 -12.45
N LEU A 5 10.76 25.29 -13.24
CA LEU A 5 11.15 25.53 -14.63
C LEU A 5 12.59 26.05 -14.70
N GLY A 6 13.39 25.42 -15.57
CA GLY A 6 14.82 25.69 -15.67
C GLY A 6 15.68 24.80 -14.77
N TYR A 7 15.08 23.91 -13.96
CA TYR A 7 15.84 22.89 -13.23
C TYR A 7 16.64 22.02 -14.21
N LYS A 8 17.92 21.81 -13.88
CA LYS A 8 18.84 20.97 -14.63
C LYS A 8 19.29 19.80 -13.78
N GLU A 9 19.28 18.61 -14.36
CA GLU A 9 19.88 17.43 -13.76
C GLU A 9 21.37 17.68 -13.44
N LYS A 10 21.83 17.13 -12.31
CA LYS A 10 23.23 17.18 -11.92
C LYS A 10 23.99 15.99 -12.51
N SER A 11 25.32 15.99 -12.35
CA SER A 11 26.18 14.88 -12.76
C SER A 11 25.67 13.54 -12.24
N GLY A 12 25.76 12.49 -13.07
CA GLY A 12 25.30 11.15 -12.71
C GLY A 12 23.78 10.98 -12.68
N GLN A 13 23.03 11.80 -13.44
CA GLN A 13 21.56 11.78 -13.50
C GLN A 13 20.88 12.07 -12.14
N PHE A 14 21.59 12.73 -11.24
CA PHE A 14 21.02 13.09 -9.94
C PHE A 14 19.98 14.20 -10.11
N THR A 15 18.83 14.00 -9.48
CA THR A 15 17.82 15.05 -9.30
C THR A 15 17.27 15.01 -7.88
N LYS A 16 16.80 16.17 -7.38
CA LYS A 16 16.07 16.21 -6.09
C LYS A 16 14.77 15.40 -6.12
N PHE A 17 14.19 15.22 -7.31
CA PHE A 17 13.00 14.39 -7.52
C PHE A 17 13.36 12.90 -7.42
N GLY A 18 14.50 12.53 -8.01
CA GLY A 18 15.15 11.23 -7.94
C GLY A 18 15.40 10.79 -6.51
N GLU A 19 16.11 11.64 -5.77
CA GLU A 19 16.41 11.47 -4.35
C GLU A 19 15.14 11.34 -3.50
N TRP A 20 14.18 12.26 -3.65
CA TRP A 20 12.91 12.19 -2.93
C TRP A 20 12.16 10.89 -3.20
N TYR A 21 12.08 10.46 -4.45
CA TYR A 21 11.36 9.24 -4.83
C TYR A 21 12.07 8.00 -4.27
N ALA A 22 13.40 7.94 -4.32
CA ALA A 22 14.20 6.86 -3.74
C ALA A 22 13.92 6.70 -2.24
N ASP A 23 13.87 7.80 -1.50
CA ASP A 23 13.54 7.79 -0.08
C ASP A 23 12.07 7.40 0.15
N ARG A 24 11.15 7.87 -0.71
CA ARG A 24 9.71 7.57 -0.64
C ARG A 24 9.42 6.08 -0.81
N VAL A 25 10.09 5.41 -1.76
CA VAL A 25 9.90 3.98 -2.02
C VAL A 25 10.92 3.08 -1.32
N GLN A 26 11.85 3.68 -0.56
CA GLN A 26 12.94 3.01 0.15
C GLN A 26 13.83 2.15 -0.76
N ASP A 27 14.14 2.68 -1.95
CA ASP A 27 15.02 2.00 -2.90
C ASP A 27 16.05 2.98 -3.49
N PRO A 28 17.33 2.86 -3.10
CA PRO A 28 18.37 3.81 -3.51
C PRO A 28 18.68 3.78 -5.00
N GLN A 29 18.24 2.75 -5.75
CA GLN A 29 18.48 2.68 -7.20
C GLN A 29 17.89 3.90 -7.94
N PHE A 30 16.81 4.49 -7.40
CA PHE A 30 16.13 5.61 -8.01
C PHE A 30 16.81 6.97 -7.75
N ARG A 31 17.76 7.05 -6.82
CA ARG A 31 18.39 8.34 -6.43
C ARG A 31 19.11 9.01 -7.60
N ASN A 32 19.71 8.19 -8.46
CA ASN A 32 20.39 8.62 -9.68
C ASN A 32 19.57 8.31 -10.95
N GLY A 33 18.24 8.27 -10.82
CA GLY A 33 17.30 8.19 -11.92
C GLY A 33 16.70 9.57 -12.18
N ALA A 34 17.04 10.20 -13.30
CA ALA A 34 16.43 11.45 -13.72
C ALA A 34 15.15 11.23 -14.54
N TRP A 35 14.30 10.28 -14.15
CA TRP A 35 13.17 9.91 -15.00
C TRP A 35 12.03 10.92 -14.90
N CYS A 36 11.41 11.20 -16.05
CA CYS A 36 10.34 12.19 -16.18
C CYS A 36 9.17 11.99 -15.20
N ASP A 37 8.79 10.74 -14.95
CA ASP A 37 7.65 10.38 -14.11
C ASP A 37 7.88 10.65 -12.61
N MET A 38 9.14 10.54 -12.16
CA MET A 38 9.51 10.81 -10.77
C MET A 38 9.31 12.28 -10.40
N PHE A 39 9.50 13.18 -11.37
CA PHE A 39 9.14 14.59 -11.21
C PHE A 39 7.63 14.78 -11.04
N LEU A 40 6.80 14.06 -11.81
CA LEU A 40 5.35 14.15 -11.71
C LEU A 40 4.85 13.59 -10.37
N ALA A 41 5.41 12.47 -9.91
CA ALA A 41 5.15 11.93 -8.58
C ALA A 41 5.51 12.94 -7.47
N TRP A 42 6.68 13.57 -7.55
CA TRP A 42 7.08 14.62 -6.60
C TRP A 42 6.13 15.82 -6.66
N ALA A 43 5.77 16.27 -7.87
CA ALA A 43 4.89 17.42 -8.05
C ALA A 43 3.49 17.16 -7.50
N ALA A 44 2.94 15.97 -7.74
CA ALA A 44 1.66 15.53 -7.21
C ALA A 44 1.68 15.46 -5.68
N ASN A 45 2.76 14.92 -5.10
CA ASN A 45 2.94 14.89 -3.65
C ASN A 45 2.98 16.30 -3.04
N LYS A 46 3.76 17.22 -3.64
CA LYS A 46 3.84 18.61 -3.19
C LYS A 46 2.51 19.36 -3.30
N ALA A 47 1.64 18.95 -4.22
CA ALA A 47 0.30 19.50 -4.38
C ALA A 47 -0.77 18.77 -3.55
N GLY A 48 -0.44 17.69 -2.84
CA GLY A 48 -1.39 16.91 -2.05
C GLY A 48 -2.38 16.10 -2.88
N ILE A 49 -2.03 15.71 -4.10
CA ILE A 49 -2.91 15.01 -5.05
C ILE A 49 -2.34 13.66 -5.53
N SER A 50 -1.39 13.08 -4.80
CA SER A 50 -0.77 11.78 -5.14
C SER A 50 -1.80 10.67 -5.40
N GLU A 51 -2.94 10.67 -4.69
CA GLU A 51 -3.98 9.66 -4.87
C GLU A 51 -4.67 9.69 -6.25
N TYR A 52 -4.69 10.86 -6.91
CA TYR A 52 -5.35 11.06 -8.21
C TYR A 52 -4.38 11.03 -9.38
N VAL A 53 -3.08 11.21 -9.11
CA VAL A 53 -2.01 11.17 -10.13
C VAL A 53 -1.26 9.85 -10.08
N GLY A 54 -1.00 9.29 -8.90
CA GLY A 54 -0.10 8.16 -8.69
C GLY A 54 1.35 8.58 -8.42
N GLU A 55 2.16 7.61 -8.00
CA GLU A 55 3.59 7.76 -7.73
C GLU A 55 4.35 6.71 -8.56
N PHE A 56 4.87 7.12 -9.73
CA PHE A 56 5.51 6.23 -10.70
C PHE A 56 6.91 6.68 -11.09
N ALA A 57 7.69 5.70 -11.54
CA ALA A 57 9.01 5.87 -12.14
C ALA A 57 9.05 5.36 -13.59
N TRP A 58 8.29 4.29 -13.89
CA TRP A 58 8.22 3.67 -15.21
C TRP A 58 6.92 4.05 -15.93
N THR A 59 7.04 4.72 -17.06
CA THR A 59 5.95 5.38 -17.78
C THR A 59 4.84 4.45 -18.30
N PRO A 60 5.12 3.23 -18.82
CA PRO A 60 4.07 2.29 -19.21
C PRO A 60 3.17 1.84 -18.06
N SER A 61 3.74 1.67 -16.84
CA SER A 61 2.94 1.35 -15.65
C SER A 61 2.01 2.48 -15.28
N HIS A 62 2.45 3.73 -15.43
CA HIS A 62 1.63 4.90 -15.14
C HIS A 62 0.48 5.04 -16.15
N ALA A 63 0.76 4.84 -17.44
CA ALA A 63 -0.28 4.81 -18.47
C ALA A 63 -1.31 3.70 -18.19
N ALA A 64 -0.84 2.49 -17.89
CA ALA A 64 -1.69 1.36 -17.53
C ALA A 64 -2.56 1.64 -16.28
N TRP A 65 -2.03 2.39 -15.32
CA TRP A 65 -2.78 2.80 -14.14
C TRP A 65 -3.95 3.71 -14.49
N PHE A 66 -3.75 4.77 -15.28
CA PHE A 66 -4.87 5.64 -15.70
C PHE A 66 -5.92 4.89 -16.53
N ILE A 67 -5.48 3.94 -17.38
CA ILE A 67 -6.39 3.05 -18.10
C ILE A 67 -7.25 2.24 -17.10
N LYS A 68 -6.62 1.65 -16.08
CA LYS A 68 -7.32 0.88 -15.03
C LYS A 68 -8.27 1.76 -14.21
N GLN A 69 -7.92 3.02 -13.95
CA GLN A 69 -8.80 3.97 -13.26
C GLN A 69 -9.99 4.44 -14.12
N GLY A 70 -10.04 4.08 -15.40
CA GLY A 70 -11.04 4.59 -16.34
C GLY A 70 -10.90 6.11 -16.55
N ALA A 71 -9.67 6.61 -16.47
CA ALA A 71 -9.29 8.02 -16.58
C ALA A 71 -8.31 8.25 -17.73
N TRP A 72 -8.36 7.38 -18.75
CA TRP A 72 -7.57 7.48 -19.98
C TRP A 72 -8.42 8.04 -21.13
N THR A 73 -7.86 8.96 -21.92
CA THR A 73 -8.54 9.60 -23.05
C THR A 73 -7.57 9.90 -24.20
N GLN A 74 -8.11 10.08 -25.41
CA GLN A 74 -7.36 10.57 -26.58
C GLN A 74 -7.44 12.08 -26.76
N LYS A 75 -8.23 12.78 -25.93
CA LYS A 75 -8.41 14.23 -26.03
C LYS A 75 -7.51 14.96 -25.02
N PRO A 76 -6.64 15.89 -25.46
CA PRO A 76 -5.84 16.68 -24.53
C PRO A 76 -6.72 17.65 -23.74
N GLU A 77 -6.42 17.82 -22.46
CA GLU A 77 -6.94 18.91 -21.64
C GLU A 77 -5.86 19.46 -20.69
N PRO A 78 -5.91 20.74 -20.31
CA PRO A 78 -5.02 21.28 -19.29
C PRO A 78 -5.09 20.47 -17.99
N GLY A 79 -3.93 20.13 -17.43
CA GLY A 79 -3.80 19.30 -16.23
C GLY A 79 -3.74 17.79 -16.49
N ALA A 80 -4.05 17.33 -17.70
CA ALA A 80 -3.85 15.92 -18.06
C ALA A 80 -2.36 15.58 -18.19
N LEU A 81 -2.00 14.35 -17.83
CA LEU A 81 -0.69 13.78 -18.11
C LEU A 81 -0.70 13.25 -19.54
N VAL A 82 0.26 13.68 -20.35
CA VAL A 82 0.42 13.23 -21.74
C VAL A 82 1.52 12.18 -21.82
N PHE A 83 1.24 11.07 -22.49
CA PHE A 83 2.15 9.94 -22.64
C PHE A 83 2.58 9.80 -24.10
N PHE A 84 3.89 9.76 -24.34
CA PHE A 84 4.48 9.70 -25.67
C PHE A 84 5.20 8.39 -25.95
N ASP A 85 5.12 7.94 -27.20
CA ASP A 85 5.89 6.83 -27.76
C ASP A 85 6.68 7.38 -28.95
N TRP A 86 7.99 7.52 -28.78
CA TRP A 86 8.86 8.14 -29.76
C TRP A 86 9.08 7.26 -30.98
N SER A 87 9.20 5.95 -30.73
CA SER A 87 9.30 4.93 -31.78
C SER A 87 8.02 4.87 -32.61
N GLY A 88 6.89 5.23 -32.01
CA GLY A 88 5.58 5.10 -32.59
C GLY A 88 5.06 3.67 -32.45
N GLY A 89 3.74 3.52 -32.54
CA GLY A 89 3.05 2.25 -32.31
C GLY A 89 1.73 2.42 -31.56
N GLY A 90 1.58 3.54 -30.84
CA GLY A 90 0.31 3.92 -30.22
C GLY A 90 -0.11 2.99 -29.08
N SER A 91 0.84 2.22 -28.54
CA SER A 91 0.60 1.28 -27.44
C SER A 91 1.08 1.88 -26.12
N TYR A 92 0.28 1.77 -25.07
CA TYR A 92 0.68 2.20 -23.71
C TYR A 92 1.96 1.49 -23.22
N LYS A 93 2.26 0.31 -23.78
CA LYS A 93 3.48 -0.46 -23.45
C LYS A 93 4.75 0.17 -24.05
N GLY A 94 4.62 0.92 -25.13
CA GLY A 94 5.72 1.60 -25.83
C GLY A 94 5.95 3.03 -25.35
N VAL A 95 5.33 3.45 -24.25
CA VAL A 95 5.48 4.82 -23.75
C VAL A 95 6.89 5.04 -23.21
N ASP A 96 7.59 5.99 -23.83
CA ASP A 96 8.96 6.39 -23.48
C ASP A 96 9.00 7.60 -22.53
N HIS A 97 7.96 8.44 -22.56
CA HIS A 97 7.98 9.73 -21.88
C HIS A 97 6.61 10.20 -21.42
N VAL A 98 6.60 10.98 -20.34
CA VAL A 98 5.39 11.60 -19.80
C VAL A 98 5.64 13.08 -19.47
N GLY A 99 4.63 13.90 -19.70
CA GLY A 99 4.58 15.31 -19.31
C GLY A 99 3.21 15.67 -18.77
N VAL A 100 3.04 16.94 -18.38
CA VAL A 100 1.70 17.49 -18.09
C VAL A 100 1.34 18.57 -19.09
N VAL A 101 0.11 18.52 -19.59
CA VAL A 101 -0.44 19.53 -20.49
C VAL A 101 -0.73 20.79 -19.69
N GLU A 102 -0.04 21.88 -20.02
CA GLU A 102 -0.31 23.21 -19.44
C GLU A 102 -1.42 23.93 -20.20
N ARG A 103 -1.46 23.81 -21.53
CA ARG A 103 -2.52 24.36 -22.39
C ARG A 103 -2.60 23.64 -23.74
N VAL A 104 -3.74 23.77 -24.41
CA VAL A 104 -3.98 23.25 -25.76
C VAL A 104 -4.21 24.44 -26.71
N GLU A 105 -3.60 24.41 -27.89
CA GLU A 105 -3.70 25.47 -28.90
C GLU A 105 -3.82 24.84 -30.29
N GLY A 106 -5.03 24.82 -30.83
CA GLY A 106 -5.32 24.11 -32.08
C GLY A 106 -4.99 22.61 -31.95
N THR A 107 -4.11 22.13 -32.81
CA THR A 107 -3.63 20.74 -32.83
C THR A 107 -2.40 20.49 -31.95
N LYS A 108 -1.86 21.54 -31.33
CA LYS A 108 -0.64 21.48 -30.52
C LYS A 108 -0.96 21.50 -29.04
N ILE A 109 -0.11 20.84 -28.27
CA ILE A 109 -0.13 20.91 -26.82
C ILE A 109 1.12 21.61 -26.31
N HIS A 110 0.96 22.41 -25.27
CA HIS A 110 2.06 23.02 -24.54
C HIS A 110 2.17 22.32 -23.20
N THR A 111 3.34 21.81 -22.89
CA THR A 111 3.57 20.88 -21.79
C THR A 111 4.64 21.39 -20.85
N ILE A 112 4.66 20.87 -19.62
CA ILE A 112 5.79 20.96 -18.71
C ILE A 112 6.33 19.55 -18.52
N GLU A 113 7.61 19.36 -18.84
CA GLU A 113 8.26 18.05 -18.92
C GLU A 113 9.62 18.12 -18.23
N ALA A 114 9.96 17.09 -17.44
CA ALA A 114 11.30 16.87 -16.90
C ALA A 114 12.06 15.86 -17.78
N ASN A 115 13.38 15.82 -17.70
CA ASN A 115 14.23 14.95 -18.53
C ASN A 115 14.06 15.19 -20.05
N VAL A 116 13.76 16.43 -20.43
CA VAL A 116 13.71 16.82 -21.84
C VAL A 116 14.99 17.49 -22.27
N ASP A 117 15.28 17.37 -23.56
CA ASP A 117 16.52 17.87 -24.17
C ASP A 117 17.74 17.42 -23.32
N ARG A 118 17.70 16.12 -23.00
CA ARG A 118 18.62 15.32 -22.17
C ARG A 118 18.54 15.57 -20.67
N VAL A 119 18.46 16.81 -20.21
CA VAL A 119 18.73 17.13 -18.78
C VAL A 119 17.83 18.18 -18.15
N TRP A 120 16.81 18.66 -18.84
CA TRP A 120 16.07 19.85 -18.42
C TRP A 120 14.65 19.55 -17.98
N LEU A 121 14.19 20.35 -17.02
CA LEU A 121 12.78 20.55 -16.74
C LEU A 121 12.34 21.88 -17.35
N LYS A 122 11.49 21.82 -18.37
CA LYS A 122 11.04 23.03 -19.08
C LYS A 122 9.71 22.84 -19.81
N ARG A 123 9.27 23.94 -20.42
CA ARG A 123 8.14 23.93 -21.34
C ARG A 123 8.53 23.37 -22.70
N LYS A 124 7.62 22.62 -23.32
CA LYS A 124 7.72 22.17 -24.71
C LYS A 124 6.41 22.46 -25.43
N THR A 125 6.52 22.77 -26.72
CA THR A 125 5.37 22.70 -27.65
C THR A 125 5.51 21.39 -28.39
N ARG A 126 4.46 20.58 -28.39
CA ARG A 126 4.46 19.24 -28.98
C ARG A 126 3.34 19.13 -30.01
N GLU A 127 3.68 18.51 -31.14
CA GLU A 127 2.68 17.89 -32.02
C GLU A 127 2.09 16.66 -31.33
N THR A 128 0.94 16.19 -31.81
CA THR A 128 0.18 15.09 -31.19
C THR A 128 0.37 13.74 -31.88
N ASP A 129 1.18 13.67 -32.94
CA ASP A 129 1.43 12.46 -33.74
C ASP A 129 2.13 11.32 -32.97
N LYS A 130 2.91 11.68 -31.94
CA LYS A 130 3.60 10.73 -31.04
C LYS A 130 2.89 10.48 -29.72
N VAL A 131 1.68 11.05 -29.55
CA VAL A 131 0.91 10.86 -28.33
C VAL A 131 0.19 9.52 -28.37
N VAL A 132 0.40 8.71 -27.33
CA VAL A 132 -0.34 7.47 -27.12
C VAL A 132 -1.71 7.76 -26.53
N GLY A 133 -1.75 8.68 -25.56
CA GLY A 133 -2.97 9.17 -24.94
C GLY A 133 -2.68 10.01 -23.70
N TYR A 134 -3.75 10.29 -22.95
CA TYR A 134 -3.73 11.20 -21.81
C TYR A 134 -4.37 10.55 -20.59
N GLY A 135 -3.68 10.65 -19.45
CA GLY A 135 -4.22 10.33 -18.13
C GLY A 135 -4.80 11.57 -17.47
N VAL A 136 -6.02 11.48 -16.93
CA VAL A 136 -6.76 12.65 -16.42
C VAL A 136 -7.00 12.54 -14.91
N PRO A 137 -6.16 13.17 -14.07
CA PRO A 137 -6.29 13.07 -12.61
C PRO A 137 -7.66 13.49 -12.06
N ARG A 138 -8.28 14.52 -12.65
CA ARG A 138 -9.62 14.99 -12.24
C ARG A 138 -10.68 13.88 -12.34
N ILE A 139 -10.60 13.01 -13.36
CA ILE A 139 -11.54 11.89 -13.51
C ILE A 139 -11.31 10.84 -12.41
N VAL A 140 -10.07 10.59 -12.01
CA VAL A 140 -9.76 9.71 -10.88
C VAL A 140 -10.37 10.27 -9.59
N LYS A 141 -10.19 11.57 -9.36
CA LYS A 141 -10.78 12.29 -8.22
C LYS A 141 -12.30 12.20 -8.19
N GLU A 142 -12.96 12.55 -9.29
CA GLU A 142 -14.43 12.52 -9.39
C GLU A 142 -15.01 11.12 -9.15
N ARG A 143 -14.29 10.06 -9.54
CA ARG A 143 -14.69 8.68 -9.26
C ARG A 143 -14.52 8.32 -7.79
N ALA A 144 -13.38 8.69 -7.18
CA ALA A 144 -13.14 8.46 -5.76
C ALA A 144 -14.20 9.13 -4.88
N GLU A 145 -14.51 10.41 -5.16
CA GLU A 145 -15.56 11.16 -4.45
C GLU A 145 -16.94 10.53 -4.64
N ARG A 146 -17.26 10.06 -5.84
CA ARG A 146 -18.52 9.35 -6.12
C ARG A 146 -18.64 8.04 -5.35
N ASP A 147 -17.56 7.27 -5.26
CA ASP A 147 -17.54 6.00 -4.53
C ASP A 147 -17.65 6.21 -3.01
N GLU A 148 -17.08 7.30 -2.49
CA GLU A 148 -17.24 7.72 -1.09
C GLU A 148 -18.69 8.11 -0.79
N ILE A 149 -19.31 8.95 -1.64
CA ILE A 149 -20.72 9.32 -1.52
C ILE A 149 -21.60 8.06 -1.56
N ARG A 150 -21.38 7.18 -2.54
CA ARG A 150 -22.14 5.93 -2.65
C ARG A 150 -21.98 5.05 -1.42
N SER A 151 -20.79 5.01 -0.81
CA SER A 151 -20.53 4.19 0.38
C SER A 151 -21.24 4.72 1.61
N THR A 152 -21.35 6.04 1.76
CA THR A 152 -22.07 6.69 2.86
C THR A 152 -23.59 6.62 2.69
N GLU A 153 -24.09 6.54 1.45
CA GLU A 153 -25.52 6.40 1.14
C GLU A 153 -26.08 4.98 1.25
N ARG A 154 -25.26 3.94 1.42
CA ARG A 154 -25.76 2.56 1.61
C ARG A 154 -26.54 2.48 2.94
N PRO A 155 -27.85 2.13 2.94
CA PRO A 155 -28.58 1.92 4.17
C PRO A 155 -27.87 0.88 5.04
N PHE A 156 -27.76 1.14 6.34
CA PHE A 156 -27.35 0.12 7.30
C PHE A 156 -28.29 -1.07 7.16
N VAL A 157 -27.81 -2.15 6.54
CA VAL A 157 -28.55 -3.42 6.54
C VAL A 157 -28.46 -3.91 7.97
N PRO A 158 -29.56 -3.98 8.74
CA PRO A 158 -29.51 -4.58 10.05
C PRO A 158 -28.99 -6.00 9.88
N VAL A 159 -27.91 -6.34 10.58
CA VAL A 159 -27.40 -7.72 10.66
C VAL A 159 -28.60 -8.62 10.97
N PRO A 160 -28.87 -9.69 10.19
CA PRO A 160 -29.93 -10.62 10.53
C PRO A 160 -29.69 -11.04 11.96
N ARG A 161 -30.64 -10.71 12.85
CA ARG A 161 -30.59 -11.14 14.24
C ARG A 161 -30.44 -12.65 14.18
N ALA A 162 -29.30 -13.17 14.66
CA ALA A 162 -29.08 -14.60 14.72
C ALA A 162 -30.34 -15.21 15.37
N GLU A 163 -31.00 -16.11 14.64
CA GLU A 163 -32.09 -16.92 15.18
C GLU A 163 -31.62 -17.48 16.52
N ALA A 164 -32.48 -17.36 17.53
CA ALA A 164 -32.17 -17.81 18.88
C ALA A 164 -31.59 -19.24 18.81
N PRO A 165 -30.50 -19.54 19.54
CA PRO A 165 -29.90 -20.86 19.48
C PRO A 165 -30.97 -21.92 19.81
N PRO A 166 -30.96 -23.08 19.12
CA PRO A 166 -31.90 -24.14 19.46
C PRO A 166 -31.72 -24.51 20.94
N SER A 167 -32.85 -24.67 21.63
CA SER A 167 -32.93 -25.00 23.06
C SER A 167 -31.93 -26.10 23.41
N SER A 168 -31.09 -25.84 24.41
CA SER A 168 -30.06 -26.79 24.81
C SER A 168 -30.70 -27.98 25.52
N PRO A 169 -30.14 -29.20 25.44
CA PRO A 169 -30.67 -30.36 26.15
C PRO A 169 -30.67 -30.20 27.69
N LEU A 170 -29.99 -29.17 28.21
CA LEU A 170 -30.02 -28.80 29.63
C LEU A 170 -31.31 -28.07 30.05
N ASP A 171 -32.07 -27.50 29.11
CA ASP A 171 -33.36 -26.87 29.39
C ASP A 171 -34.42 -27.91 29.81
N VAL A 172 -34.25 -29.17 29.36
CA VAL A 172 -35.08 -30.32 29.78
C VAL A 172 -34.83 -30.71 31.24
N LEU A 173 -33.58 -30.55 31.73
CA LEU A 173 -33.20 -30.81 33.11
C LEU A 173 -33.73 -29.75 34.10
N GLY A 174 -34.12 -28.57 33.60
CA GLY A 174 -34.73 -27.50 34.39
C GLY A 174 -36.25 -27.62 34.54
N THR A 175 -36.89 -28.62 33.93
CA THR A 175 -38.33 -28.80 34.03
C THR A 175 -38.74 -29.31 35.42
N PRO A 176 -39.88 -28.87 35.99
CA PRO A 176 -40.38 -29.35 37.28
C PRO A 176 -40.38 -30.89 37.44
N PRO A 177 -40.76 -31.71 36.44
CA PRO A 177 -40.69 -33.17 36.56
C PRO A 177 -39.27 -33.74 36.61
N ALA A 178 -38.29 -33.16 35.90
CA ALA A 178 -36.91 -33.63 35.93
C ALA A 178 -36.23 -33.35 37.28
N LEU A 179 -36.52 -32.18 37.87
CA LEU A 179 -36.05 -31.83 39.22
C LEU A 179 -36.67 -32.74 40.29
N LEU A 180 -37.96 -33.09 40.17
CA LEU A 180 -38.62 -34.04 41.06
C LEU A 180 -37.98 -35.43 40.98
N ALA A 181 -37.68 -35.93 39.78
CA ALA A 181 -37.00 -37.22 39.61
C ALA A 181 -35.58 -37.22 40.23
N ALA A 182 -34.82 -36.15 40.04
CA ALA A 182 -33.50 -36.00 40.66
C ALA A 182 -33.57 -35.92 42.20
N MET A 183 -34.56 -35.20 42.75
CA MET A 183 -34.79 -35.14 44.19
C MET A 183 -35.13 -36.51 44.78
N VAL A 184 -36.00 -37.29 44.14
CA VAL A 184 -36.35 -38.65 44.59
C VAL A 184 -35.11 -39.55 44.58
N LEU A 185 -34.29 -39.48 43.52
CA LEU A 185 -33.05 -40.25 43.43
C LEU A 185 -32.05 -39.90 44.53
N VAL A 186 -31.87 -38.60 44.82
CA VAL A 186 -30.97 -38.10 45.88
C VAL A 186 -31.47 -38.53 47.26
N ILE A 187 -32.78 -38.48 47.52
CA ILE A 187 -33.37 -38.96 48.77
C ILE A 187 -33.12 -40.46 48.94
N LEU A 188 -33.27 -41.27 47.89
CA LEU A 188 -32.98 -42.71 47.95
C LEU A 188 -31.49 -42.99 48.23
N VAL A 189 -30.58 -42.27 47.57
CA VAL A 189 -29.13 -42.44 47.75
C VAL A 189 -28.66 -41.95 49.13
N LEU A 190 -29.20 -40.84 49.64
CA LEU A 190 -28.91 -40.37 51.00
C LEU A 190 -29.49 -41.31 52.06
N SER A 191 -30.70 -41.85 51.84
CA SER A 191 -31.28 -42.87 52.72
C SER A 191 -30.42 -44.13 52.79
N LEU A 192 -29.78 -44.50 51.67
CA LEU A 192 -28.84 -45.62 51.59
C LEU A 192 -27.44 -45.32 52.17
N ARG A 193 -27.04 -44.04 52.31
CA ARG A 193 -25.73 -43.63 52.85
C ARG A 193 -25.74 -43.15 54.31
N VAL A 194 -26.91 -42.97 54.93
CA VAL A 194 -27.02 -42.57 56.35
C VAL A 194 -26.77 -43.73 57.34
N THR A 195 -26.60 -44.96 56.88
CA THR A 195 -26.15 -46.09 57.72
C THR A 195 -24.62 -46.19 57.89
N GLY A 196 -23.82 -45.32 57.27
CA GLY A 196 -22.34 -45.37 57.31
C GLY A 196 -21.68 -44.11 57.89
N ARG A 197 -21.74 -43.92 59.22
CA ARG A 197 -21.19 -42.77 59.96
C ARG A 197 -19.67 -42.90 60.17
N ARG A 198 -18.88 -41.84 59.88
CA ARG A 198 -17.94 -41.17 60.83
C ARG A 198 -17.23 -39.94 60.22
N ARG A 199 -16.83 -39.03 61.12
CA ARG A 199 -16.60 -37.58 60.98
C ARG A 199 -15.19 -37.19 61.41
N GLY A 200 -14.61 -36.14 60.83
CA GLY A 200 -13.48 -35.34 61.35
C GLY A 200 -12.46 -34.97 60.26
N SER A 201 -11.70 -33.87 60.27
CA SER A 201 -11.65 -32.61 61.04
C SER A 201 -10.56 -31.72 60.41
N HIS A 202 -10.84 -30.41 60.26
CA HIS A 202 -9.99 -29.20 60.18
C HIS A 202 -8.46 -29.23 59.91
N ARG A 203 -7.99 -28.27 59.09
CA ARG A 203 -6.94 -27.29 59.49
C ARG A 203 -6.87 -26.04 58.58
N ARG A 204 -6.59 -24.88 59.20
CA ARG A 204 -6.37 -23.53 58.64
C ARG A 204 -4.86 -23.21 58.56
N LEU A 205 -4.44 -22.18 57.80
CA LEU A 205 -3.54 -21.04 58.17
C LEU A 205 -2.97 -20.27 56.92
N PRO A 206 -2.37 -19.05 57.04
CA PRO A 206 -2.87 -17.84 56.34
C PRO A 206 -1.84 -17.05 55.46
N TRP A 207 -2.31 -15.88 55.00
CA TRP A 207 -1.75 -14.82 54.13
C TRP A 207 -0.67 -13.91 54.79
N PRO A 208 0.21 -13.21 54.04
CA PRO A 208 0.22 -11.72 54.08
C PRO A 208 0.53 -11.00 52.71
N TRP A 209 0.02 -9.77 52.57
CA TRP A 209 0.20 -8.82 51.44
C TRP A 209 1.44 -7.93 51.62
N HIS A 210 2.05 -7.47 50.52
CA HIS A 210 2.73 -6.17 50.43
C HIS A 210 2.62 -5.58 49.01
N SER A 211 2.34 -4.27 48.90
CA SER A 211 2.58 -3.42 47.72
C SER A 211 3.59 -2.33 48.13
N PRO A 212 4.36 -1.74 47.20
CA PRO A 212 4.05 -0.34 46.85
C PRO A 212 4.51 0.16 45.45
N PHE A 213 4.03 1.38 45.15
CA PHE A 213 4.57 2.44 44.28
C PHE A 213 4.08 2.66 42.82
N THR A 214 3.72 3.93 42.64
CA THR A 214 3.21 4.72 41.53
C THR A 214 4.23 4.99 40.40
N ARG A 215 3.77 5.03 39.14
CA ARG A 215 4.50 5.61 37.99
C ARG A 215 3.67 6.69 37.26
N LYS A 216 4.34 7.76 36.82
CA LYS A 216 3.83 8.85 35.96
C LYS A 216 3.36 8.32 34.58
N PRO A 217 2.44 9.01 33.87
CA PRO A 217 2.02 8.62 32.52
C PRO A 217 3.02 9.06 31.44
N ALA A 218 3.19 8.20 30.43
CA ALA A 218 4.01 8.43 29.24
C ALA A 218 3.22 9.09 28.10
N GLU A 219 3.93 9.82 27.24
CA GLU A 219 3.44 10.50 26.03
C GLU A 219 3.00 9.49 24.93
N PRO A 220 2.00 9.80 24.07
CA PRO A 220 1.43 8.82 23.16
C PRO A 220 2.30 8.58 21.91
N PRO A 221 2.26 7.37 21.32
CA PRO A 221 3.09 7.00 20.17
C PRO A 221 2.58 7.61 18.85
N PRO A 222 3.47 7.77 17.85
CA PRO A 222 3.08 8.27 16.52
C PRO A 222 2.19 7.25 15.78
N GLY A 223 1.19 7.77 15.06
CA GLY A 223 0.17 7.00 14.35
C GLY A 223 0.70 6.09 13.23
N PRO A 224 -0.14 5.14 12.76
CA PRO A 224 0.29 4.04 11.90
C PRO A 224 0.68 4.51 10.49
N LYS A 225 1.86 4.07 10.03
CA LYS A 225 2.31 4.20 8.64
C LYS A 225 1.56 3.19 7.77
N VAL A 226 0.75 3.66 6.84
CA VAL A 226 0.10 2.83 5.81
C VAL A 226 1.17 2.43 4.78
N PRO A 227 1.39 1.14 4.50
CA PRO A 227 2.32 0.71 3.45
C PRO A 227 1.72 0.96 2.06
N SER A 228 2.51 1.53 1.15
CA SER A 228 2.13 1.64 -0.26
C SER A 228 1.91 0.25 -0.89
N PRO A 229 0.97 0.08 -1.84
CA PRO A 229 0.75 -1.19 -2.51
C PRO A 229 2.01 -1.65 -3.25
N ARG A 230 2.44 -2.89 -3.02
CA ARG A 230 3.55 -3.49 -3.76
C ARG A 230 3.20 -3.60 -5.24
N ASN A 231 4.17 -3.24 -6.08
CA ASN A 231 4.14 -3.48 -7.52
C ASN A 231 3.98 -4.99 -7.79
N PRO A 232 2.88 -5.45 -8.41
CA PRO A 232 2.61 -6.88 -8.62
C PRO A 232 3.50 -7.54 -9.69
N LEU A 233 4.48 -6.82 -10.26
CA LEU A 233 5.39 -7.31 -11.30
C LEU A 233 6.88 -7.23 -10.91
N ALA A 234 7.21 -7.00 -9.63
CA ALA A 234 8.59 -7.07 -9.18
C ALA A 234 9.06 -8.54 -9.16
N PRO A 235 10.17 -8.91 -9.82
CA PRO A 235 10.68 -10.28 -9.78
C PRO A 235 11.10 -10.66 -8.35
N ASP A 236 10.78 -11.89 -7.93
CA ASP A 236 11.16 -12.42 -6.63
C ASP A 236 12.67 -12.36 -6.45
N ARG A 237 13.15 -11.61 -5.45
CA ARG A 237 14.56 -11.62 -5.07
C ARG A 237 14.91 -13.00 -4.51
N GLU A 238 15.68 -13.76 -5.28
CA GLU A 238 16.27 -15.04 -4.86
C GLU A 238 17.03 -14.89 -3.52
N ARG A 239 16.82 -15.86 -2.64
CA ARG A 239 17.58 -16.02 -1.38
C ARG A 239 19.06 -16.30 -1.69
N PRO A 240 20.01 -15.85 -0.84
CA PRO A 240 21.42 -16.12 -1.07
C PRO A 240 21.73 -17.60 -0.86
N ARG A 241 22.34 -18.24 -1.87
CA ARG A 241 22.98 -19.56 -1.73
C ARG A 241 24.26 -19.41 -0.92
N ALA A 242 24.41 -20.30 0.06
CA ALA A 242 25.57 -20.41 0.93
C ALA A 242 26.86 -20.79 0.16
N ALA A 243 27.98 -20.36 0.74
CA ALA A 243 29.34 -20.50 0.24
C ALA A 243 29.81 -21.93 -0.03
N ALA A 244 30.65 -22.09 -1.07
CA ALA A 244 31.58 -23.20 -1.18
C ALA A 244 32.87 -22.78 -1.91
N GLY A 245 34.01 -22.94 -1.23
CA GLY A 245 35.29 -23.33 -1.86
C GLY A 245 36.25 -22.25 -2.36
N ARG A 246 37.21 -21.87 -1.51
CA ARG A 246 38.55 -21.39 -1.94
C ARG A 246 39.26 -22.53 -2.69
N THR A 247 40.17 -22.33 -3.65
CA THR A 247 41.61 -21.93 -3.54
C THR A 247 42.27 -22.13 -4.95
N PRO A 248 43.59 -21.87 -5.17
CA PRO A 248 44.27 -20.62 -5.54
C PRO A 248 44.80 -20.53 -7.00
N ALA A 249 45.27 -19.33 -7.36
CA ALA A 249 45.98 -19.01 -8.60
C ALA A 249 47.40 -19.63 -8.70
N PRO A 250 47.96 -19.74 -9.92
CA PRO A 250 49.41 -19.71 -10.13
C PRO A 250 49.88 -18.53 -11.00
N ARG A 251 50.75 -17.75 -10.35
CA ARG A 251 51.88 -16.90 -10.75
C ARG A 251 52.28 -16.75 -12.23
N ASP A 252 52.56 -15.48 -12.55
CA ASP A 252 53.45 -14.90 -13.55
C ASP A 252 54.52 -15.80 -14.18
N ARG A 253 54.66 -15.67 -15.51
CA ARG A 253 55.97 -15.59 -16.19
C ARG A 253 55.98 -14.53 -17.28
N THR A 254 56.98 -13.67 -17.14
CA THR A 254 57.51 -12.58 -17.95
C THR A 254 58.10 -13.02 -19.32
N THR A 255 57.68 -12.31 -20.40
CA THR A 255 58.42 -11.74 -21.58
C THR A 255 59.31 -12.62 -22.50
N PRO A 256 59.78 -12.19 -23.71
CA PRO A 256 59.51 -11.02 -24.59
C PRO A 256 59.37 -11.38 -26.12
N PRO A 257 59.39 -10.43 -27.10
CA PRO A 257 58.78 -10.58 -28.43
C PRO A 257 59.74 -10.98 -29.58
N ALA A 258 59.15 -11.32 -30.73
CA ALA A 258 59.73 -11.23 -32.07
C ALA A 258 58.64 -10.84 -33.08
#